data_AF-A0A1Y5SNG3-F1
#
_entry.id   AF-A0A1Y5SNG3-F1
#
_cell.length_a   1.000
_cell.length_b   1.000
_cell.length_c   1.000
_cell.angle_alpha   90.00
_cell.angle_beta   90.00
_cell.angle_gamma   90.00
#
_symmetry.space_group_name_H-M   'P 1'
#
loop_
_entity.id
_entity.type
_entity.pdbx_description
1 polymer ?
#
loop_
_entity_poly.entity_id
_entity_poly.type
_entity_poly.pdbx_seq_one_letter_code
_entity_poly.pdbx_strand_id
1 'polypeptide(L)'
;MRMIWIAAALVGLSACEMTPEGPRPETRFSSDVRNDLQDAYQTLPFEDGALHVVAPEHGSMRTYRLVPCGGGARICAGSAHGRAGHVSRGAEFYEVSGTYSGHTFFLSPGGDGYMRVFHRQVPIAWAADDGH
;
A
#
# COMPACT_ATOMS: atom_id res chain seq x y z
N MET A 1 -42.59 -0.09 -53.45
CA MET A 1 -41.30 0.63 -53.46
C MET A 1 -41.22 1.44 -52.17
N ARG A 2 -40.12 1.26 -51.43
CA ARG A 2 -39.87 1.75 -50.05
C ARG A 2 -39.77 3.28 -50.00
N MET A 3 -40.21 3.89 -48.91
CA MET A 3 -39.44 4.94 -48.22
C MET A 3 -39.99 5.09 -46.80
N ILE A 4 -39.31 4.45 -45.86
CA ILE A 4 -39.54 4.55 -44.42
C ILE A 4 -38.81 5.81 -43.96
N TRP A 5 -39.58 6.79 -43.48
CA TRP A 5 -39.10 7.86 -42.62
C TRP A 5 -38.93 7.31 -41.20
N ILE A 6 -37.71 7.29 -40.67
CA ILE A 6 -37.49 7.38 -39.22
C ILE A 6 -36.37 8.38 -38.99
N ALA A 7 -36.77 9.55 -38.52
CA ALA A 7 -35.92 10.57 -37.98
C ALA A 7 -35.40 10.17 -36.59
N ALA A 8 -34.21 10.66 -36.28
CA ALA A 8 -33.79 11.16 -34.97
C ALA A 8 -33.97 10.24 -33.75
N ALA A 9 -32.90 9.51 -33.41
CA ALA A 9 -32.56 9.17 -32.02
C ALA A 9 -31.09 8.72 -31.91
N LEU A 10 -30.15 9.62 -32.22
CA LEU A 10 -28.72 9.41 -32.01
C LEU A 10 -28.16 10.58 -31.19
N VAL A 11 -28.75 10.81 -30.02
CA VAL A 11 -28.18 11.66 -28.98
C VAL A 11 -28.41 10.95 -27.65
N GLY A 12 -27.41 10.24 -27.17
CA GLY A 12 -27.49 9.54 -25.90
C GLY A 12 -26.39 8.51 -25.79
N LEU A 13 -25.23 8.95 -25.28
CA LEU A 13 -24.26 8.18 -24.46
C LEU A 13 -22.89 8.91 -24.33
N SER A 14 -22.83 10.25 -24.22
CA SER A 14 -21.58 10.97 -23.89
C SER A 14 -21.62 11.63 -22.50
N ALA A 15 -22.22 10.97 -21.51
CA ALA A 15 -22.37 11.54 -20.16
C ALA A 15 -21.88 10.58 -19.05
N CYS A 16 -20.75 9.90 -19.27
CA CYS A 16 -19.97 9.29 -18.19
C CYS A 16 -18.48 9.62 -18.35
N GLU A 17 -18.16 10.88 -18.68
CA GLU A 17 -16.83 11.43 -18.41
C GLU A 17 -17.00 12.41 -17.25
N MET A 18 -17.20 11.86 -16.04
CA MET A 18 -16.94 12.62 -14.82
C MET A 18 -15.43 12.71 -14.67
N THR A 19 -14.82 13.57 -15.48
CA THR A 19 -13.45 14.00 -15.28
C THR A 19 -13.49 14.90 -14.04
N PRO A 20 -12.87 14.54 -12.91
CA PRO A 20 -12.85 15.44 -11.78
C PRO A 20 -12.00 16.66 -12.16
N GLU A 21 -12.66 17.78 -12.44
CA GLU A 21 -12.04 19.10 -12.63
C GLU A 21 -11.60 19.63 -11.26
N GLY A 22 -10.54 19.02 -10.73
CA GLY A 22 -9.94 19.44 -9.47
C GLY A 22 -8.85 18.47 -9.03
N PRO A 23 -7.88 18.95 -8.23
CA PRO A 23 -6.94 18.05 -7.58
C PRO A 23 -7.75 17.00 -6.81
N ARG A 24 -7.43 15.72 -7.03
CA ARG A 24 -8.02 14.62 -6.26
C ARG A 24 -7.93 14.94 -4.77
N PRO A 25 -8.88 14.51 -3.92
CA PRO A 25 -8.84 14.83 -2.49
C PRO A 25 -7.47 14.51 -1.88
N GLU A 26 -6.82 13.42 -2.32
CA GLU A 26 -5.47 13.03 -1.94
C GLU A 26 -4.34 13.97 -2.43
N THR A 27 -4.59 15.01 -3.20
CA THR A 27 -3.56 15.95 -3.70
C THR A 27 -3.72 17.38 -3.17
N ARG A 28 -4.69 17.63 -2.28
CA ARG A 28 -4.92 18.96 -1.69
C ARG A 28 -3.83 19.42 -0.73
N PHE A 29 -3.07 18.47 -0.17
CA PHE A 29 -1.99 18.73 0.78
C PHE A 29 -0.66 18.23 0.21
N SER A 30 0.42 18.94 0.50
CA SER A 30 1.78 18.47 0.19
C SER A 30 2.06 17.14 0.90
N SER A 31 3.03 16.38 0.40
CA SER A 31 3.50 15.15 1.06
C SER A 31 3.89 15.39 2.51
N ASP A 32 4.47 16.56 2.81
CA ASP A 32 4.95 16.90 4.15
C ASP A 32 3.79 17.06 5.13
N VAL A 33 2.76 17.83 4.76
CA VAL A 33 1.56 17.99 5.59
C VAL A 33 0.84 16.66 5.81
N ARG A 34 0.84 15.78 4.80
CA ARG A 34 0.24 14.45 4.92
C ARG A 34 1.03 13.55 5.87
N ASN A 35 2.35 13.57 5.77
CA ASN A 35 3.24 12.86 6.67
C ASN A 35 3.04 13.35 8.11
N ASP A 36 2.96 14.66 8.34
CA ASP A 36 2.72 15.23 9.67
C ASP A 36 1.38 14.76 10.25
N LEU A 37 0.32 14.73 9.44
CA LEU A 37 -0.99 14.24 9.87
C LEU A 37 -0.98 12.74 10.15
N GLN A 38 -0.28 11.94 9.34
CA GLN A 38 -0.11 10.51 9.59
C GLN A 38 0.66 10.28 10.90
N ASP A 39 1.76 11.00 11.10
CA ASP A 39 2.59 10.90 12.30
C ASP A 39 1.81 11.33 13.56
N ALA A 40 0.89 12.28 13.44
CA ALA A 40 0.09 12.75 14.56
C ALA A 40 -1.08 11.84 14.94
N TYR A 41 -1.65 11.09 13.99
CA TYR A 41 -2.96 10.44 14.18
C TYR A 41 -3.02 8.95 13.81
N GLN A 42 -1.94 8.37 13.28
CA GLN A 42 -1.90 6.98 12.85
C GLN A 42 -0.69 6.26 13.44
N THR A 43 -0.86 4.98 13.75
CA THR A 43 0.25 4.12 14.12
C THR A 43 1.21 4.00 12.94
N LEU A 44 2.47 4.35 13.16
CA LEU A 44 3.49 4.26 12.12
C LEU A 44 4.10 2.85 12.08
N PRO A 45 4.46 2.33 10.89
CA PRO A 45 5.23 1.10 10.79
C PRO A 45 6.53 1.22 11.59
N PHE A 46 6.81 0.20 12.40
CA PHE A 46 8.02 0.06 13.22
C PHE A 46 8.16 1.04 14.40
N GLU A 47 7.15 1.85 14.71
CA GLU A 47 7.14 2.73 15.89
C GLU A 47 7.34 1.93 17.19
N ASP A 48 6.60 0.82 17.33
CA ASP A 48 6.68 -0.10 18.47
C ASP A 48 7.67 -1.26 18.24
N GLY A 49 8.53 -1.17 17.22
CA GLY A 49 9.55 -2.18 16.92
C GLY A 49 9.15 -3.18 15.84
N ALA A 50 9.19 -4.48 16.14
CA ALA A 50 8.88 -5.50 15.15
C ALA A 50 7.39 -5.49 14.78
N LEU A 51 7.07 -5.97 13.58
CA LEU A 51 5.68 -6.10 13.13
C LEU A 51 5.46 -7.39 12.35
N HIS A 52 4.20 -7.82 12.31
CA HIS A 52 3.73 -8.91 11.47
C HIS A 52 2.94 -8.34 10.29
N VAL A 53 3.13 -8.94 9.12
CA VAL A 53 2.36 -8.65 7.91
C VAL A 53 1.64 -9.91 7.48
N VAL A 54 0.33 -9.80 7.26
CA VAL A 54 -0.51 -10.89 6.80
C VAL A 54 -0.95 -10.62 5.37
N ALA A 55 -0.74 -11.59 4.48
CA ALA A 55 -0.97 -11.47 3.05
C ALA A 55 -1.57 -12.76 2.44
N PRO A 56 -2.47 -12.68 1.45
CA PRO A 56 -2.89 -13.84 0.69
C PRO A 56 -1.81 -14.21 -0.33
N GLU A 57 -1.38 -15.47 -0.31
CA GLU A 57 -0.36 -15.97 -1.23
C GLU A 57 -0.55 -17.47 -1.51
N HIS A 58 -0.50 -17.85 -2.79
CA HIS A 58 -0.68 -19.23 -3.24
C HIS A 58 -1.95 -19.91 -2.70
N GLY A 59 -3.04 -19.16 -2.53
CA GLY A 59 -4.31 -19.69 -2.01
C GLY A 59 -4.36 -19.89 -0.49
N SER A 60 -3.37 -19.39 0.24
CA SER A 60 -3.28 -19.45 1.70
C SER A 60 -3.01 -18.07 2.30
N MET A 61 -3.32 -17.88 3.58
CA MET A 61 -2.86 -16.70 4.31
C MET A 61 -1.46 -16.95 4.85
N ARG A 62 -0.52 -16.05 4.52
CA ARG A 62 0.85 -16.09 4.98
C ARG A 62 1.12 -14.94 5.93
N THR A 63 1.86 -15.23 6.99
CA THR A 63 2.38 -14.23 7.92
C THR A 63 3.87 -14.05 7.71
N TYR A 64 4.30 -12.80 7.62
CA TYR A 64 5.67 -12.35 7.52
C TYR A 64 6.00 -11.54 8.76
N ARG A 65 7.25 -11.63 9.23
CA ARG A 65 7.71 -10.83 10.36
C ARG A 65 8.84 -9.92 9.92
N LEU A 66 8.70 -8.63 10.18
CA LEU A 66 9.66 -7.59 9.83
C LEU A 66 10.20 -6.98 11.12
N VAL A 67 11.52 -7.01 11.28
CA VAL A 67 12.17 -6.70 12.56
C VAL A 67 13.23 -5.62 12.35
N PRO A 68 13.17 -4.47 13.03
CA PRO A 68 14.27 -3.52 13.04
C PRO A 68 15.58 -4.18 13.50
N CYS A 69 16.65 -4.01 12.74
CA CYS A 69 17.94 -4.65 12.98
C CYS A 69 19.10 -3.74 12.58
N GLY A 70 20.35 -4.17 12.83
CA GLY A 70 21.55 -3.39 12.51
C GLY A 70 21.57 -2.03 13.19
N GLY A 71 21.15 -1.96 14.46
CA GLY A 71 21.05 -0.71 15.22
C GLY A 71 19.86 0.18 14.81
N GLY A 72 18.86 -0.37 14.12
CA GLY A 72 17.65 0.35 13.67
C GLY A 72 17.75 0.90 12.24
N ALA A 73 18.91 0.78 11.58
CA ALA A 73 19.11 1.27 10.22
C ALA A 73 18.59 0.31 9.12
N ARG A 74 18.16 -0.89 9.49
CA ARG A 74 17.77 -1.98 8.58
C ARG A 74 16.50 -2.64 9.08
N ILE A 75 15.79 -3.30 8.17
CA ILE A 75 14.70 -4.22 8.53
C ILE A 75 15.13 -5.63 8.15
N CYS A 76 15.04 -6.59 9.07
CA CYS A 76 15.39 -7.98 8.86
C CYS A 76 14.16 -8.88 8.80
N ALA A 77 14.24 -9.96 8.02
CA ALA A 77 13.19 -10.97 7.91
C ALA A 77 13.17 -11.91 9.12
N GLY A 78 12.02 -12.09 9.76
CA GLY A 78 11.79 -13.11 10.79
C GLY A 78 12.41 -12.81 12.16
N SER A 79 13.66 -12.34 12.20
CA SER A 79 14.39 -12.00 13.43
C SER A 79 15.44 -10.92 13.18
N ALA A 80 16.04 -10.37 14.23
CA ALA A 80 17.14 -9.41 14.13
C ALA A 80 18.40 -9.95 13.42
N HIS A 81 18.53 -11.29 13.29
CA HIS A 81 19.63 -11.96 12.58
C HIS A 81 19.23 -12.45 11.19
N GLY A 82 17.99 -12.17 10.76
CA GLY A 82 17.50 -12.59 9.46
C GLY A 82 18.11 -11.83 8.29
N ARG A 83 17.65 -12.14 7.07
CA ARG A 83 18.07 -11.41 5.88
C ARG A 83 17.72 -9.93 6.02
N ALA A 84 18.74 -9.09 5.98
CA ALA A 84 18.61 -7.65 6.11
C ALA A 84 18.18 -7.01 4.77
N GLY A 85 17.02 -6.37 4.78
CA GLY A 85 16.51 -5.51 3.75
C GLY A 85 16.69 -4.02 4.06
N HIS A 86 16.02 -3.19 3.27
CA HIS A 86 16.00 -1.75 3.39
C HIS A 86 14.57 -1.28 3.64
N VAL A 87 14.44 -0.14 4.31
CA VAL A 87 13.20 0.60 4.42
C VAL A 87 13.39 2.00 3.87
N SER A 88 12.42 2.50 3.11
CA SER A 88 12.36 3.90 2.67
C SER A 88 10.95 4.44 2.88
N ARG A 89 10.85 5.67 3.39
CA ARG A 89 9.58 6.37 3.56
C ARG A 89 9.25 7.15 2.28
N GLY A 90 8.15 6.79 1.64
CA GLY A 90 7.54 7.54 0.54
C GLY A 90 6.47 8.51 1.05
N ALA A 91 5.67 9.06 0.13
CA ALA A 91 4.60 10.00 0.47
C ALA A 91 3.37 9.32 1.11
N GLU A 92 3.17 8.02 0.87
CA GLU A 92 1.99 7.27 1.32
C GLU A 92 2.36 5.99 2.06
N PHE A 93 3.54 5.42 1.81
CA PHE A 93 3.93 4.10 2.30
C PHE A 93 5.36 4.09 2.81
N TYR A 94 5.62 3.20 3.77
CA TYR A 94 6.95 2.69 4.08
C TYR A 94 7.21 1.48 3.18
N GLU A 95 8.17 1.62 2.26
CA GLU A 95 8.58 0.54 1.36
C GLU A 95 9.68 -0.29 2.01
N VAL A 96 9.43 -1.59 2.21
CA VAL A 96 10.40 -2.54 2.75
C VAL A 96 10.74 -3.57 1.68
N SER A 97 12.01 -3.65 1.31
CA SER A 97 12.51 -4.55 0.25
C SER A 97 13.74 -5.33 0.70
N GLY A 98 13.99 -6.48 0.05
CA GLY A 98 15.19 -7.29 0.29
C GLY A 98 15.14 -8.20 1.52
N THR A 99 14.07 -8.16 2.32
CA THR A 99 13.86 -9.05 3.48
C THR A 99 13.49 -10.46 3.04
N TYR A 100 12.47 -10.58 2.17
CA TYR A 100 12.01 -11.83 1.58
C TYR A 100 12.21 -11.79 0.06
N SER A 101 12.77 -12.86 -0.51
CA SER A 101 13.13 -12.89 -1.94
C SER A 101 11.89 -12.71 -2.81
N GLY A 102 11.92 -11.74 -3.73
CA GLY A 102 10.81 -11.45 -4.64
C GLY A 102 9.63 -10.69 -4.01
N HIS A 103 9.77 -10.25 -2.75
CA HIS A 103 8.73 -9.53 -2.02
C HIS A 103 9.16 -8.09 -1.73
N THR A 104 8.21 -7.17 -1.87
CA THR A 104 8.33 -5.78 -1.42
C THR A 104 7.04 -5.41 -0.70
N PHE A 105 7.15 -4.91 0.51
CA PHE A 105 6.02 -4.53 1.34
C PHE A 105 5.84 -3.02 1.31
N PHE A 106 4.64 -2.55 1.04
CA PHE A 106 4.28 -1.14 1.07
C PHE A 106 3.30 -0.96 2.23
N LEU A 107 3.84 -0.52 3.36
CA LEU A 107 3.12 -0.42 4.63
C LEU A 107 2.55 0.99 4.75
N SER A 108 1.23 1.11 4.70
CA SER A 108 0.55 2.37 4.99
C SER A 108 0.53 2.56 6.50
N PRO A 109 0.72 3.78 7.03
CA PRO A 109 0.34 4.11 8.40
C PRO A 109 -1.10 3.63 8.70
N GLY A 110 -1.34 3.19 9.93
CA GLY A 110 -2.66 2.71 10.37
C GLY A 110 -2.97 1.21 10.15
N GLY A 111 -2.04 0.41 9.64
CA GLY A 111 -2.14 -1.06 9.69
C GLY A 111 -2.52 -1.76 8.38
N ASP A 112 -2.59 -1.05 7.26
CA ASP A 112 -2.91 -1.62 5.95
C ASP A 112 -1.78 -1.44 4.93
N GLY A 113 -2.05 -1.83 3.68
CA GLY A 113 -1.16 -1.59 2.56
C GLY A 113 -1.25 -2.68 1.49
N TYR A 114 -0.16 -2.85 0.74
CA TYR A 114 -0.05 -3.93 -0.23
C TYR A 114 1.35 -4.53 -0.25
N MET A 115 1.44 -5.75 -0.74
CA MET A 115 2.70 -6.44 -1.01
C MET A 115 2.81 -6.69 -2.50
N ARG A 116 3.96 -6.32 -3.07
CA ARG A 116 4.34 -6.74 -4.41
C ARG A 116 5.13 -8.04 -4.31
N VAL A 117 4.59 -9.09 -4.91
CA VAL A 117 5.24 -10.40 -5.06
C VAL A 117 5.42 -10.69 -6.55
N PHE A 118 6.67 -10.66 -7.02
CA PHE A 118 7.01 -10.63 -8.45
C PHE A 118 6.23 -9.54 -9.20
N HIS A 119 5.30 -9.92 -10.09
CA HIS A 119 4.48 -9.01 -10.90
C HIS A 119 3.04 -8.86 -10.37
N ARG A 120 2.73 -9.40 -9.20
CA ARG A 120 1.41 -9.29 -8.58
C ARG A 120 1.44 -8.38 -7.37
N GLN A 121 0.38 -7.60 -7.19
CA GLN A 121 0.11 -6.85 -5.98
C GLN A 121 -1.03 -7.53 -5.23
N VAL A 122 -0.85 -7.72 -3.94
CA VAL A 122 -1.87 -8.29 -3.05
C VAL A 122 -2.07 -7.37 -1.86
N PRO A 123 -3.33 -7.21 -1.39
CA PRO A 123 -3.59 -6.43 -0.20
C PRO A 123 -2.97 -7.11 1.03
N ILE A 124 -2.52 -6.32 1.99
CA ILE A 124 -1.98 -6.81 3.26
C ILE A 124 -2.59 -6.06 4.43
N ALA A 125 -2.50 -6.66 5.61
CA ALA A 125 -2.65 -5.98 6.88
C ALA A 125 -1.36 -6.17 7.68
N TRP A 126 -1.02 -5.20 8.52
CA TRP A 126 0.10 -5.30 9.44
C TRP A 126 -0.27 -4.80 10.83
N ALA A 127 0.40 -5.33 11.84
CA ALA A 127 0.27 -4.90 13.22
C ALA A 127 1.62 -5.05 13.94
N ALA A 128 1.84 -4.22 14.95
CA ALA A 128 3.00 -4.36 15.84
C ALA A 128 3.03 -5.76 16.48
N ASP A 129 4.23 -6.28 16.67
CA ASP A 129 4.47 -7.53 17.37
C ASP A 129 4.38 -7.28 18.88
N ASP A 130 3.26 -7.65 19.48
CA ASP A 130 2.94 -7.45 20.90
C ASP A 130 3.62 -8.46 21.83
N GLY A 131 4.39 -9.42 21.29
CA GLY A 131 5.27 -10.29 22.06
C GLY A 131 4.57 -11.25 23.04
N HIS A 132 3.30 -11.57 22.78
CA HIS A 132 2.54 -12.55 23.57
C HIS A 132 2.79 -13.99 23.13
#